data_AF-A0A226QQA8-F1
#
_entry.id   AF-A0A226QQA8-F1
#
_cell.length_a   1.000
_cell.length_b   1.000
_cell.length_c   1.000
_cell.angle_alpha   90.00
_cell.angle_beta   90.00
_cell.angle_gamma   90.00
#
_symmetry.space_group_name_H-M   'P 1'
#
loop_
_entity.id
_entity.type
_entity.pdbx_description
1 polymer ?
#
loop_
_entity_poly.entity_id
_entity_poly.type
_entity_poly.pdbx_seq_one_letter_code
_entity_poly.pdbx_strand_id
1 'polypeptide(L)'
;MYRGKIAGKEVIVRLGNRVSRRYFSDNKIYNMVLSYGETAFKKGQETFCIYNDRIGLIVAEVERNDIPVIRIDYIIENENVYE
;
A
#
# COMPACT_ATOMS: atom_id res chain seq x y z
N MET A 1 -0.86 -11.18 4.96
CA MET A 1 -2.01 -10.27 5.14
C MET A 1 -1.88 -9.67 6.53
N TYR A 2 -2.15 -8.38 6.66
CA TYR A 2 -2.00 -7.64 7.91
C TYR A 2 -3.28 -6.86 8.20
N ARG A 3 -3.70 -6.83 9.46
CA ARG A 3 -4.86 -6.03 9.91
C ARG A 3 -4.38 -4.77 10.59
N GLY A 4 -4.96 -3.63 10.20
CA GLY A 4 -4.63 -2.33 10.74
C GLY A 4 -5.82 -1.41 10.85
N LYS A 5 -5.54 -0.14 11.17
CA LYS A 5 -6.54 0.93 11.16
C LYS A 5 -6.04 2.11 10.36
N ILE A 6 -6.90 2.65 9.52
CA ILE A 6 -6.69 3.91 8.80
C ILE A 6 -7.87 4.82 9.11
N ALA A 7 -7.61 6.05 9.56
CA ALA A 7 -8.65 6.98 9.99
C ALA A 7 -9.65 6.38 11.01
N GLY A 8 -9.19 5.51 11.89
CA GLY A 8 -10.02 4.81 12.88
C GLY A 8 -10.86 3.64 12.35
N LYS A 9 -10.89 3.41 11.03
CA LYS A 9 -11.59 2.26 10.41
C LYS A 9 -10.65 1.07 10.25
N GLU A 10 -11.15 -0.14 10.52
CA GLU A 10 -10.39 -1.37 10.30
C GLU A 10 -10.17 -1.59 8.79
N VAL A 11 -8.96 -1.99 8.43
CA VAL A 11 -8.56 -2.31 7.06
C VAL A 11 -7.67 -3.54 7.03
N ILE A 12 -7.69 -4.27 5.92
CA ILE A 12 -6.79 -5.38 5.65
C ILE A 12 -5.78 -4.94 4.59
N VAL A 13 -4.49 -5.08 4.86
CA VAL A 13 -3.44 -4.86 3.87
C VAL A 13 -2.96 -6.21 3.34
N ARG A 14 -3.04 -6.38 2.02
CA ARG A 14 -2.63 -7.59 1.31
C ARG A 14 -1.51 -7.25 0.33
N LEU A 15 -0.36 -7.89 0.50
CA LEU A 15 0.70 -7.87 -0.50
C LEU A 15 0.31 -8.83 -1.63
N GLY A 16 0.29 -8.33 -2.88
CA GLY A 16 0.06 -9.13 -4.07
C GLY A 16 1.24 -10.07 -4.34
N ASN A 17 0.99 -11.14 -5.10
CA ASN A 17 1.99 -12.18 -5.38
C ASN A 17 3.21 -11.65 -6.16
N ARG A 18 3.07 -10.50 -6.83
CA ARG A 18 4.13 -9.85 -7.62
C ARG A 18 5.03 -8.95 -6.77
N VAL A 19 4.66 -8.69 -5.52
CA VAL A 19 5.50 -7.92 -4.58
C VAL A 19 6.64 -8.82 -4.13
N SER A 20 7.81 -8.61 -4.72
CA SER A 20 9.02 -9.38 -4.42
C SER A 20 9.51 -9.07 -3.01
N ARG A 21 9.61 -10.11 -2.16
CA ARG A 21 10.19 -10.03 -0.81
C ARG A 21 11.70 -9.78 -0.79
N ARG A 22 12.36 -9.68 -1.95
CA ARG A 22 13.82 -9.62 -2.05
C ARG A 22 14.42 -8.36 -1.41
N TYR A 23 13.68 -7.25 -1.33
CA TYR A 23 14.30 -5.96 -0.99
C TYR A 23 13.73 -5.28 0.26
N PHE A 24 12.49 -5.59 0.67
CA PHE A 24 11.86 -4.92 1.82
C PHE A 24 11.10 -5.90 2.70
N SER A 25 11.10 -5.63 4.01
CA SER A 25 10.28 -6.41 4.93
C SER A 25 8.81 -6.07 4.74
N ASP A 26 7.98 -7.10 4.65
CA ASP A 26 6.52 -7.00 4.55
C ASP A 26 5.94 -6.01 5.60
N ASN A 27 6.51 -5.97 6.81
CA ASN A 27 6.13 -5.05 7.88
C ASN A 27 6.41 -3.57 7.58
N LYS A 28 7.51 -3.24 6.90
CA LYS A 28 7.84 -1.84 6.55
C LYS A 28 6.87 -1.31 5.49
N ILE A 29 6.58 -2.12 4.48
CA ILE A 29 5.60 -1.79 3.44
C ILE A 29 4.23 -1.60 4.07
N TYR A 30 3.83 -2.54 4.93
CA TYR A 30 2.57 -2.47 5.67
C TYR A 30 2.41 -1.16 6.47
N ASN A 31 3.40 -0.83 7.31
CA ASN A 31 3.34 0.39 8.12
C ASN A 31 3.27 1.66 7.25
N MET A 32 4.01 1.68 6.13
CA MET A 32 3.99 2.79 5.19
C MET A 32 2.60 2.98 4.57
N VAL A 33 1.97 1.89 4.13
CA VAL A 33 0.61 1.95 3.58
C VAL A 33 -0.39 2.45 4.62
N LEU A 34 -0.27 2.04 5.88
CA LEU A 34 -1.13 2.58 6.94
C LEU A 34 -0.92 4.08 7.17
N SER A 35 0.33 4.55 7.21
CA SER A 35 0.66 5.95 7.51
C SER A 35 0.29 6.90 6.37
N TYR A 36 0.56 6.51 5.12
CA TYR A 36 0.38 7.41 3.96
C TYR A 36 -0.94 7.18 3.21
N GLY A 37 -1.55 6.00 3.36
CA GLY A 37 -2.83 5.67 2.73
C GLY A 37 -4.03 6.42 3.32
N GLU A 38 -3.88 7.12 4.45
CA GLU A 38 -5.00 7.78 5.14
C GLU A 38 -5.72 8.81 4.27
N THR A 39 -4.99 9.66 3.56
CA THR A 39 -5.58 10.69 2.70
C THR A 39 -6.31 10.06 1.52
N ALA A 40 -5.70 9.09 0.84
CA ALA A 40 -6.30 8.37 -0.28
C ALA A 40 -7.58 7.64 0.16
N PHE A 41 -7.50 6.95 1.29
CA PHE A 41 -8.60 6.23 1.90
C PHE A 41 -9.76 7.16 2.30
N LYS A 42 -9.50 8.30 2.95
CA LYS A 42 -10.52 9.30 3.29
C LYS A 42 -11.20 9.90 2.07
N LYS A 43 -10.45 10.11 0.98
CA LYS A 43 -10.98 10.60 -0.31
C LYS A 43 -11.75 9.53 -1.08
N GLY A 44 -11.79 8.30 -0.58
CA GLY A 44 -12.45 7.17 -1.25
C GLY A 44 -11.77 6.81 -2.57
N GLN A 45 -10.47 7.04 -2.71
CA GLN A 45 -9.75 6.66 -3.92
C GLN A 45 -9.75 5.13 -4.06
N GLU A 46 -10.04 4.66 -5.27
CA GLU A 46 -9.98 3.23 -5.61
C GLU A 46 -8.55 2.77 -5.81
N THR A 47 -7.67 3.67 -6.23
CA THR A 47 -6.24 3.42 -6.43
C THR A 47 -5.44 4.59 -5.89
N PHE A 48 -4.26 4.30 -5.35
CA PHE A 48 -3.32 5.33 -4.93
C PHE A 48 -1.88 4.83 -4.97
N CYS A 49 -0.96 5.77 -5.04
CA CYS A 49 0.47 5.49 -5.02
C CYS A 49 1.13 6.16 -3.81
N ILE A 50 2.11 5.47 -3.22
CA ILE A 50 2.98 6.05 -2.19
C ILE A 50 4.39 5.98 -2.72
N TYR A 51 5.01 7.15 -2.88
CA TYR A 51 6.42 7.24 -3.23
C TYR A 51 7.29 7.20 -1.96
N ASN A 52 8.39 6.45 -2.01
CA ASN A 52 9.38 6.41 -0.94
C ASN A 52 10.79 6.25 -1.50
N ASP A 53 11.69 7.17 -1.13
CA ASP A 53 13.08 7.23 -1.63
C ASP A 53 13.93 5.97 -1.37
N ARG A 54 13.51 5.09 -0.46
CA ARG A 54 14.22 3.84 -0.18
C ARG A 54 13.60 2.64 -0.86
N ILE A 55 12.33 2.69 -1.22
CA ILE A 55 11.56 1.55 -1.70
C ILE A 55 11.24 1.67 -3.18
N GLY A 56 10.86 2.86 -3.64
CA GLY A 56 10.17 3.01 -4.91
C GLY A 56 8.77 3.56 -4.78
N LEU A 57 8.00 3.38 -5.85
CA LEU A 57 6.58 3.67 -5.92
C LEU A 57 5.78 2.43 -5.56
N ILE A 58 5.05 2.49 -4.45
CA ILE A 58 4.07 1.47 -4.05
C ILE A 58 2.76 1.81 -4.75
N VAL A 59 2.24 0.89 -5.55
CA VAL A 59 0.93 1.02 -6.20
C VAL A 59 -0.07 0.16 -5.47
N ALA A 60 -1.15 0.77 -4.99
CA ALA A 60 -2.17 0.11 -4.19
C ALA A 60 -3.58 0.34 -4.75
N GLU A 61 -4.41 -0.69 -4.64
CA GLU A 61 -5.83 -0.70 -4.94
C GLU A 61 -6.64 -0.88 -3.65
N VAL A 62 -7.81 -0.26 -3.57
CA VAL A 62 -8.73 -0.33 -2.42
C VAL A 62 -9.99 -1.06 -2.85
N GLU A 63 -10.13 -2.31 -2.42
CA GLU A 63 -11.36 -3.08 -2.58
C GLU A 63 -12.35 -2.68 -1.46
N ARG A 64 -13.50 -2.13 -1.87
CA ARG A 64 -14.57 -1.70 -0.95
C ARG A 64 -15.44 -2.89 -0.56
N ASN A 65 -14.97 -3.64 0.42
CA ASN A 65 -15.74 -4.67 1.13
C ASN A 65 -16.22 -4.14 2.49
N ASP A 66 -16.99 -4.95 3.25
CA ASP A 66 -17.39 -4.62 4.64
C ASP A 66 -16.20 -4.23 5.52
N ILE A 67 -15.07 -4.93 5.33
CA ILE A 67 -13.75 -4.50 5.80
C ILE A 67 -12.92 -4.18 4.55
N PRO A 68 -12.59 -2.91 4.30
CA PRO A 68 -11.82 -2.52 3.12
C PRO A 68 -10.48 -3.26 3.04
N VAL A 69 -10.13 -3.72 1.84
CA VAL A 69 -8.88 -4.43 1.58
C VAL A 69 -8.00 -3.53 0.70
N ILE A 70 -6.84 -3.16 1.22
CA ILE A 70 -5.81 -2.46 0.46
C ILE A 70 -4.86 -3.51 -0.10
N ARG A 71 -4.92 -3.69 -1.42
CA ARG A 71 -4.08 -4.61 -2.15
C ARG A 71 -2.89 -3.85 -2.74
N ILE A 72 -1.69 -4.34 -2.47
CA ILE A 72 -0.46 -3.77 -3.03
C ILE A 72 -0.07 -4.65 -4.22
N ASP A 73 -0.27 -4.13 -5.43
CA ASP A 73 -0.08 -4.91 -6.64
C ASP A 73 1.35 -4.86 -7.16
N TYR A 74 1.98 -3.69 -7.05
CA TYR A 74 3.31 -3.44 -7.56
C TYR A 74 4.11 -2.58 -6.59
N ILE A 75 5.40 -2.88 -6.52
CA ILE A 75 6.41 -1.95 -6.03
C ILE A 75 7.35 -1.73 -7.20
N ILE A 76 7.36 -0.51 -7.72
CA ILE A 76 8.26 -0.09 -8.80
C ILE A 76 9.49 0.50 -8.14
N GLU A 77 10.63 -0.18 -8.26
CA GLU A 77 11.90 0.29 -7.69
C GLU A 77 12.29 1.66 -8.25
N ASN A 78 12.94 2.50 -7.44
CA ASN A 78 13.27 3.88 -7.80
C ASN A 78 14.01 4.02 -9.14
N GLU A 79 14.89 3.08 -9.47
CA GLU A 79 15.63 3.08 -10.74
C GLU A 79 14.71 3.02 -11.97
N ASN A 80 13.45 2.62 -11.78
CA ASN A 80 12.42 2.49 -12.81
C ASN A 80 11.29 3.52 -12.65
N VAL A 81 11.43 4.50 -11.75
CA VAL A 81 10.49 5.63 -11.60
C VAL A 81 11.07 6.80 -12.40
N TYR A 82 10.51 7.07 -13.58
CA TYR A 82 10.93 8.17 -14.46
C TYR A 82 10.15 9.46 -14.16
N GLU A 83 10.81 10.62 -14.29
CA GLU A 83 10.20 11.96 -14.21
C GLU A 83 9.39 12.34 -15.45
#